data_AF-A0A818BGI3-F1
#
_entry.id   AF-A0A818BGI3-F1
#
_cell.length_a   1.000
_cell.length_b   1.000
_cell.length_c   1.000
_cell.angle_alpha   90.00
_cell.angle_beta   90.00
_cell.angle_gamma   90.00
#
_symmetry.space_group_name_H-M   'P 1'
#
loop_
_entity.id
_entity.type
_entity.pdbx_description
1 polymer ?
#
loop_
_entity_poly.entity_id
_entity_poly.type
_entity_poly.pdbx_seq_one_letter_code
_entity_poly.pdbx_strand_id
1 'polypeptide(L)'
;MRLSQETQHLLASIEDRKDIDWMDIIGDLQTDLIKTFLGEDATHDEIQYGLSILRSAHQIYADDKEFHNLSLYVRHNRAKRGNLRVGDPAFDIDLLNMNGESVSLLSHCNPNRPLLILAGSYT
;
A
#
# COMPACT_ATOMS: atom_id res chain seq x y z
N MET A 1 -3.96 -0.44 15.72
CA MET A 1 -3.20 0.83 15.62
C MET A 1 -4.06 1.97 15.09
N ARG A 2 -4.56 1.95 13.85
CA ARG A 2 -5.40 3.05 13.32
C ARG A 2 -6.61 3.37 14.19
N LEU A 3 -7.33 2.36 14.66
CA LEU A 3 -8.54 2.53 15.48
C LEU A 3 -8.26 2.75 16.98
N SER A 4 -6.99 2.85 17.39
CA SER A 4 -6.67 3.16 18.79
C SER A 4 -7.03 4.60 19.10
N GLN A 5 -7.71 4.84 20.22
CA GLN A 5 -8.03 6.19 20.69
C GLN A 5 -6.77 7.04 20.88
N GLU A 6 -5.68 6.44 21.37
CA GLU A 6 -4.40 7.11 21.57
C GLU A 6 -3.82 7.62 20.26
N THR A 7 -3.78 6.75 19.23
CA THR A 7 -3.32 7.13 17.89
C THR A 7 -4.22 8.19 17.27
N GLN A 8 -5.55 8.07 17.41
CA GLN A 8 -6.49 9.06 16.90
C GLN A 8 -6.32 10.44 17.57
N HIS A 9 -6.12 10.47 18.89
CA HIS A 9 -5.84 11.71 19.61
C HIS A 9 -4.51 12.35 19.19
N LEU A 10 -3.46 11.54 19.03
CA LEU A 10 -2.17 12.03 18.55
C LEU A 10 -2.29 12.65 17.15
N LEU A 11 -2.95 11.95 16.22
CA LEU A 11 -3.15 12.45 14.85
C LEU A 11 -4.01 13.72 14.80
N ALA A 12 -5.08 13.80 15.61
CA ALA A 12 -5.90 15.01 15.70
C ALA A 12 -5.09 16.22 16.24
N SER A 13 -4.16 15.99 17.17
CA SER A 13 -3.33 17.06 17.76
C SER A 13 -2.32 17.68 16.79
N ILE A 14 -2.04 16.99 15.67
CA ILE A 14 -1.07 17.41 14.66
C ILE A 14 -1.73 17.78 13.31
N GLU A 15 -3.04 17.62 13.15
CA GLU A 15 -3.72 17.75 11.86
C GLU A 15 -3.58 19.16 11.25
N ASP A 16 -3.58 20.20 12.09
CA ASP A 16 -3.43 21.60 11.66
C ASP A 16 -1.96 22.04 11.51
N ARG A 17 -1.00 21.17 11.82
CA ARG A 17 0.43 21.48 11.80
C ARG A 17 1.02 21.23 10.42
N LYS A 18 1.39 22.31 9.73
CA LYS A 18 2.01 22.25 8.39
C LYS A 18 3.48 21.81 8.39
N ASP A 19 4.10 21.75 9.55
CA ASP A 19 5.51 21.37 9.74
C ASP A 19 5.70 19.86 9.98
N ILE A 20 4.61 19.09 10.07
CA ILE A 20 4.64 17.66 10.39
C ILE A 20 3.90 16.85 9.33
N ASP A 21 4.57 15.85 8.75
CA ASP A 21 3.91 14.82 7.94
C ASP A 21 3.36 13.73 8.88
N TRP A 22 2.04 13.61 8.95
CA TRP A 22 1.38 12.58 9.76
C TRP A 22 1.82 11.15 9.37
N MET A 23 2.28 10.93 8.14
CA MET A 23 2.83 9.65 7.69
C MET A 23 4.17 9.31 8.34
N ASP A 24 4.97 10.31 8.69
CA ASP A 24 6.25 10.09 9.37
C ASP A 24 5.97 9.67 10.82
N ILE A 25 4.99 10.29 11.49
CA ILE A 25 4.53 9.89 12.84
C ILE A 25 3.96 8.47 12.85
N ILE A 26 3.19 8.09 11.84
CA ILE A 26 2.74 6.70 11.69
C ILE A 26 3.92 5.74 11.53
N GLY A 27 4.96 6.16 10.79
CA GLY A 27 6.19 5.40 10.63
C GLY A 27 6.89 5.15 11.97
N ASP A 28 6.98 6.19 12.80
CA ASP A 28 7.57 6.13 14.13
C ASP A 28 6.75 5.21 15.06
N LEU A 29 5.42 5.37 15.11
CA LEU A 29 4.54 4.49 15.90
C LEU A 29 4.67 3.01 15.53
N GLN A 30 4.78 2.72 14.23
CA GLN A 30 4.99 1.34 13.76
C GLN A 30 6.38 0.83 14.14
N THR A 31 7.39 1.69 14.08
CA THR A 31 8.77 1.36 14.47
C THR A 31 8.84 1.04 15.96
N ASP A 32 8.22 1.87 16.81
CA ASP A 32 8.18 1.68 18.26
C ASP A 32 7.42 0.41 18.65
N LEU A 33 6.33 0.10 17.94
CA LEU A 33 5.63 -1.17 18.11
C LEU A 33 6.56 -2.35 17.82
N ILE A 34 7.30 -2.33 16.71
CA ILE A 34 8.23 -3.40 16.34
C ILE A 34 9.36 -3.53 17.38
N LYS A 35 9.93 -2.41 17.84
CA LYS A 35 10.94 -2.40 18.91
C LYS A 35 10.42 -2.98 20.22
N THR A 36 9.14 -2.76 20.55
CA THR A 36 8.53 -3.34 21.76
C THR A 36 8.58 -4.88 21.74
N PHE A 37 8.53 -5.49 20.55
CA PHE A 37 8.60 -6.95 20.39
C PHE A 37 10.01 -7.49 20.13
N LEU A 38 10.87 -6.75 19.42
CA LEU A 38 12.23 -7.18 19.10
C LEU A 38 13.28 -6.77 20.15
N GLY A 39 12.95 -5.80 21.01
CA GLY A 39 13.88 -5.15 21.95
C GLY A 39 14.50 -3.87 21.38
N GLU A 40 14.96 -2.99 22.28
CA GLU A 40 15.60 -1.72 21.91
C GLU A 40 16.94 -1.90 21.19
N ASP A 41 17.60 -3.06 21.39
CA ASP A 41 18.87 -3.41 20.74
C ASP A 41 18.68 -3.98 19.31
N ALA A 42 17.44 -4.01 18.81
CA ALA A 42 17.13 -4.49 17.47
C ALA A 42 17.86 -3.67 16.40
N THR A 43 18.48 -4.36 15.46
CA THR A 43 19.18 -3.73 14.35
C THR A 43 18.20 -3.05 13.39
N HIS A 44 18.71 -2.11 12.60
CA HIS A 44 17.89 -1.44 11.58
C HIS A 44 17.23 -2.44 10.62
N ASP A 45 17.96 -3.47 10.19
CA ASP A 45 17.48 -4.47 9.24
C ASP A 45 16.36 -5.34 9.84
N GLU A 46 16.46 -5.70 11.11
CA GLU A 46 15.41 -6.44 11.83
C GLU A 46 14.13 -5.60 11.97
N ILE A 47 14.27 -4.32 12.28
CA ILE A 47 13.14 -3.38 12.35
C ILE A 47 12.48 -3.26 10.97
N GLN A 48 13.25 -3.08 9.89
CA GLN A 48 12.70 -3.00 8.54
C GLN A 48 12.01 -4.30 8.12
N TYR A 49 12.57 -5.45 8.48
CA TYR A 49 11.95 -6.74 8.24
C TYR A 49 10.63 -6.88 8.99
N GLY A 50 10.59 -6.53 10.28
CA GLY A 50 9.37 -6.54 11.10
C GLY A 50 8.28 -5.63 10.53
N LEU A 51 8.65 -4.40 10.12
CA LEU A 51 7.73 -3.48 9.46
C LEU A 51 7.17 -4.05 8.15
N SER A 52 7.99 -4.74 7.35
CA SER A 52 7.57 -5.39 6.11
C SER A 52 6.54 -6.50 6.37
N ILE A 53 6.78 -7.35 7.37
CA ILE A 53 5.85 -8.40 7.78
C ILE A 53 4.54 -7.79 8.29
N LEU A 54 4.60 -6.81 9.19
CA LEU A 54 3.43 -6.14 9.74
C LEU A 54 2.54 -5.53 8.62
N ARG A 55 3.17 -4.82 7.67
CA ARG A 55 2.46 -4.16 6.57
C ARG A 55 1.93 -5.12 5.51
N SER A 56 2.50 -6.32 5.43
CA SER A 56 2.10 -7.35 4.46
C SER A 56 1.27 -8.47 5.09
N ALA A 57 0.97 -8.38 6.39
CA ALA A 57 0.36 -9.48 7.15
C ALA A 57 -0.97 -9.96 6.54
N HIS A 58 -1.80 -9.05 6.03
CA HIS A 58 -3.06 -9.38 5.34
C HIS A 58 -2.89 -10.26 4.08
N GLN A 59 -1.70 -10.24 3.46
CA GLN A 59 -1.37 -10.97 2.23
C GLN A 59 -0.71 -12.30 2.59
N ILE A 60 0.16 -12.29 3.61
CA ILE A 60 0.86 -13.48 4.10
C ILE A 60 -0.15 -14.44 4.77
N TYR A 61 -1.11 -13.90 5.52
CA TYR A 61 -2.10 -14.65 6.29
C TYR A 61 -3.52 -14.44 5.72
N ALA A 62 -3.70 -14.77 4.44
CA ALA A 62 -4.94 -14.50 3.71
C ALA A 62 -6.19 -15.16 4.32
N ASP A 63 -6.04 -16.33 4.94
CA ASP A 63 -7.14 -17.08 5.56
C ASP A 63 -7.49 -16.61 6.98
N ASP A 64 -6.68 -15.72 7.55
CA ASP A 64 -6.86 -15.24 8.92
C ASP A 64 -7.67 -13.94 8.94
N LYS A 65 -8.88 -14.03 9.51
CA LYS A 65 -9.82 -12.92 9.60
C LYS A 65 -9.31 -11.76 10.45
N GLU A 66 -8.44 -12.02 11.42
CA GLU A 66 -7.88 -10.97 12.26
C GLU A 66 -6.89 -10.13 11.45
N PHE A 67 -6.01 -10.78 10.68
CA PHE A 67 -5.07 -10.08 9.81
C PHE A 67 -5.76 -9.35 8.64
N HIS A 68 -6.89 -9.86 8.15
CA HIS A 68 -7.68 -9.18 7.12
C HIS A 68 -8.32 -7.87 7.61
N ASN A 69 -8.66 -7.80 8.90
CA ASN A 69 -9.29 -6.63 9.51
C ASN A 69 -8.27 -5.63 10.10
N LEU A 70 -6.97 -5.91 10.00
CA LEU A 70 -5.93 -5.00 10.46
C LEU A 70 -5.94 -3.70 9.66
N SER A 71 -6.46 -2.65 10.30
CA SER A 71 -6.38 -1.29 9.78
C SER A 71 -5.01 -0.68 10.10
N LEU A 72 -4.10 -0.72 9.12
CA LEU A 72 -2.79 -0.07 9.16
C LEU A 72 -2.72 1.09 8.17
N TYR A 73 -2.06 2.18 8.57
CA TYR A 73 -1.66 3.22 7.65
C TYR A 73 -0.37 2.79 6.96
N VAL A 74 -0.42 2.62 5.64
CA VAL A 74 0.72 2.22 4.81
C VAL A 74 0.96 3.31 3.78
N ARG A 75 2.16 3.92 3.78
CA ARG A 75 2.54 5.02 2.85
C ARG A 75 2.43 4.61 1.39
N HIS A 76 2.56 3.31 1.12
CA HIS A 76 2.74 2.77 -0.21
C HIS A 76 1.52 2.01 -0.69
N ASN A 77 0.48 2.75 -1.09
CA ASN A 77 -0.40 2.31 -2.16
C ASN A 77 0.07 2.88 -3.52
N ARG A 78 1.39 3.02 -3.68
CA ARG A 78 2.00 3.53 -4.90
C ARG A 78 2.56 2.36 -5.68
N ALA A 79 2.01 2.14 -6.88
CA ALA A 79 2.67 1.39 -7.93
C ALA A 79 4.15 1.84 -7.98
N LYS A 80 5.08 0.90 -7.79
CA LYS A 80 6.49 1.17 -8.05
C LYS A 80 6.60 1.64 -9.50
N ARG A 81 7.62 2.45 -9.81
CA ARG A 81 7.88 2.95 -11.19
C ARG A 81 7.85 1.84 -12.26
N GLY A 82 8.03 0.59 -11.84
CA GLY A 82 8.09 -0.56 -12.72
C GLY A 82 9.37 -0.53 -13.55
N ASN A 83 9.59 -1.58 -14.33
CA ASN A 83 10.73 -1.67 -15.24
C ASN A 83 10.36 -1.27 -16.68
N LEU A 84 9.12 -0.83 -16.90
CA LEU A 84 8.59 -0.46 -18.21
C LEU A 84 9.26 0.82 -18.72
N ARG A 85 9.65 0.79 -20.00
CA ARG A 85 10.25 1.90 -20.74
C ARG A 85 9.39 2.24 -21.95
N VAL A 86 9.55 3.46 -22.47
CA VAL A 86 8.91 3.86 -23.71
C VAL A 86 9.39 2.94 -24.84
N GLY A 87 8.45 2.33 -25.55
CA GLY A 87 8.73 1.38 -26.64
C GLY A 87 8.65 -0.09 -26.22
N ASP A 88 8.53 -0.39 -24.91
CA ASP A 88 8.25 -1.76 -24.48
C ASP A 88 6.86 -2.19 -24.99
N PRO A 89 6.70 -3.47 -25.41
CA PRO A 89 5.41 -3.99 -25.77
C PRO A 89 4.47 -3.97 -24.56
N ALA A 90 3.21 -3.58 -24.78
CA ALA A 90 2.19 -3.72 -23.77
C ALA A 90 1.98 -5.22 -23.45
N PHE A 91 2.01 -5.58 -22.16
CA PHE A 91 1.62 -6.92 -21.74
C PHE A 91 0.14 -7.14 -22.00
N ASP A 92 -0.23 -8.31 -22.50
CA ASP A 92 -1.63 -8.69 -22.51
C ASP A 92 -2.06 -9.05 -21.10
N ILE A 93 -3.05 -8.34 -20.59
CA ILE A 93 -3.62 -8.54 -19.27
C ILE A 93 -5.12 -8.69 -19.40
N ASP A 94 -5.70 -9.50 -18.53
CA ASP A 94 -7.15 -9.63 -18.41
C ASP A 94 -7.72 -8.40 -17.70
N LEU A 95 -8.63 -7.72 -18.37
CA LEU A 95 -9.43 -6.62 -17.85
C LEU A 95 -10.82 -7.14 -17.49
N LEU A 96 -11.41 -6.59 -16.44
CA LEU A 96 -12.82 -6.79 -16.16
C LEU A 96 -13.63 -5.68 -16.84
N ASN A 97 -14.57 -6.02 -17.70
CA ASN A 97 -15.50 -5.04 -18.24
C ASN A 97 -16.60 -4.68 -17.22
N MET A 98 -17.45 -3.70 -17.55
CA MET A 98 -18.55 -3.26 -16.67
C MET A 98 -19.63 -4.33 -16.45
N ASN A 99 -19.65 -5.38 -17.27
CA ASN A 99 -20.55 -6.52 -17.13
C ASN A 99 -19.92 -7.65 -16.29
N GLY A 100 -18.69 -7.47 -15.80
CA GLY A 100 -17.95 -8.48 -15.03
C GLY A 100 -17.26 -9.54 -15.88
N GLU A 101 -17.20 -9.38 -17.20
CA GLU A 101 -16.56 -10.33 -18.11
C GLU A 101 -15.08 -10.02 -18.25
N SER A 102 -14.26 -11.08 -18.35
CA SER A 102 -12.83 -10.96 -18.62
C SER A 102 -12.59 -10.66 -20.10
N VAL A 103 -11.81 -9.62 -20.39
CA VAL A 103 -11.47 -9.18 -21.74
C VAL A 103 -9.98 -8.83 -21.82
N SER A 104 -9.29 -9.27 -22.87
CA SER A 104 -7.88 -8.96 -23.09
C SER A 104 -7.64 -7.47 -23.34
N LEU A 105 -6.62 -6.88 -22.71
CA LEU A 105 -6.18 -5.51 -22.99
C LEU A 105 -5.81 -5.32 -24.46
N LEU A 106 -5.05 -6.26 -25.03
CA LEU A 106 -4.59 -6.14 -26.42
C LEU A 106 -5.75 -6.22 -27.42
N SER A 107 -6.88 -6.83 -27.06
CA SER A 107 -8.09 -6.82 -27.91
C SER A 107 -8.65 -5.41 -28.17
N HIS A 108 -8.32 -4.45 -27.30
CA HIS A 108 -8.70 -3.04 -27.45
C HIS A 108 -7.67 -2.21 -28.22
N CYS A 109 -6.49 -2.76 -28.52
CA CYS A 109 -5.47 -2.08 -29.31
C CYS A 109 -5.89 -2.04 -30.79
N ASN A 110 -5.83 -0.85 -31.39
CA ASN A 110 -6.13 -0.67 -32.81
C ASN A 110 -5.03 0.17 -33.48
N PRO A 111 -4.46 -0.23 -34.63
CA PRO A 111 -3.41 0.53 -35.31
C PRO A 111 -3.81 1.96 -35.67
N ASN A 112 -5.11 2.20 -35.88
CA ASN A 112 -5.65 3.49 -36.34
C ASN A 112 -6.25 4.34 -35.21
N ARG A 113 -6.22 3.86 -33.96
CA ARG A 113 -6.81 4.58 -32.83
C ARG A 113 -5.97 4.38 -31.56
N PRO A 114 -5.44 5.45 -30.95
CA PRO A 114 -4.71 5.32 -29.70
C PRO A 114 -5.62 4.82 -28.58
N LEU A 115 -5.12 3.89 -27.78
CA LEU A 115 -5.76 3.41 -26.56
C LEU A 115 -5.28 4.24 -25.37
N LEU A 116 -6.20 4.84 -24.62
CA LEU A 116 -5.91 5.57 -23.40
C LEU A 116 -6.40 4.75 -22.20
N ILE A 117 -5.49 4.45 -21.28
CA ILE A 117 -5.81 3.78 -20.01
C ILE A 117 -5.82 4.84 -18.91
N LEU A 118 -6.97 5.03 -18.29
CA LEU A 118 -7.13 5.87 -17.11
C LEU A 118 -7.23 4.95 -15.89
N ALA A 119 -6.22 5.01 -15.02
CA ALA A 119 -6.21 4.25 -13.78
C ALA A 119 -6.32 5.22 -12.60
N GLY A 120 -7.11 4.83 -11.60
CA GLY A 120 -7.21 5.51 -10.32
C GLY A 120 -7.46 4.47 -9.23
N SER A 121 -6.99 4.75 -8.02
CA SER A 121 -7.36 3.97 -6.84
C SER A 121 -8.62 4.60 -6.24
N TYR A 122 -9.68 3.81 -6.08
CA TYR A 122 -10.80 4.16 -5.22
C TYR A 122 -10.54 3.56 -3.85
N THR A 123 -10.55 4.40 -2.81
CA THR A 123 -10.51 3.99 -1.40
C THR A 123 -11.86 4.24 -0.76
#